data_AF-X5MB72-F1
#
_entry.id   AF-X5MB72-F1
#
_cell.length_a   1.000
_cell.length_b   1.000
_cell.length_c   1.000
_cell.angle_alpha   90.00
_cell.angle_beta   90.00
_cell.angle_gamma   90.00
#
_symmetry.space_group_name_H-M   'P 1'
#
loop_
_entity.id
_entity.type
_entity.pdbx_description
1 polymer ?
#
loop_
_entity_poly.entity_id
_entity_poly.type
_entity_poly.pdbx_seq_one_letter_code
_entity_poly.pdbx_strand_id
1 'polypeptide(L)' 'MARTMTKTATYSIMHMVVAIGVAYALTGSWIVALGIGLVEPIVQTVAYHLHERAWSFGDPHDHSRRKVPIDTAQAAA' A
#
# COMPACT_ATOMS: atom_id res chain seq x y z
N MET A 1 -16.95 8.25 10.84
CA MET A 1 -16.35 6.92 11.04
C MET A 1 -17.09 5.83 10.23
N ALA A 2 -18.34 5.45 10.56
CA ALA A 2 -19.06 4.35 9.88
C ALA A 2 -19.19 4.50 8.34
N ARG A 3 -19.57 5.69 7.84
CA ARG A 3 -19.67 5.94 6.38
C ARG A 3 -18.37 5.74 5.61
N THR A 4 -17.21 6.02 6.22
CA THR A 4 -15.91 5.87 5.57
C THR A 4 -15.54 4.40 5.45
N MET A 5 -15.75 3.62 6.51
CA MET A 5 -15.52 2.17 6.49
C MET A 5 -16.45 1.47 5.49
N THR A 6 -17.73 1.86 5.43
CA THR A 6 -18.66 1.34 4.43
C THR A 6 -18.21 1.69 3.01
N LYS A 7 -17.76 2.93 2.76
CA LYS A 7 -17.21 3.32 1.44
C LYS A 7 -16.00 2.49 1.05
N THR A 8 -15.05 2.28 1.96
CA THR A 8 -13.87 1.45 1.72
C THR A 8 -14.27 0.00 1.44
N ALA A 9 -15.21 -0.56 2.21
CA ALA A 9 -15.70 -1.91 2.01
C ALA A 9 -16.43 -2.07 0.66
N THR A 10 -17.34 -1.16 0.32
CA THR A 10 -18.05 -1.17 -0.97
C THR A 10 -17.08 -1.03 -2.15
N TYR A 11 -16.07 -0.15 -2.04
CA TYR A 11 -15.04 -0.02 -3.06
C TYR A 11 -14.22 -1.31 -3.23
N SER A 12 -13.79 -1.93 -2.12
CA SER A 12 -13.04 -3.19 -2.16
C SER A 12 -13.86 -4.34 -2.77
N ILE A 13 -15.16 -4.40 -2.48
CA ILE A 13 -16.06 -5.41 -3.05
C ILE A 13 -16.26 -5.17 -4.55
N MET A 14 -16.51 -3.92 -4.96
CA MET A 14 -16.62 -3.56 -6.38
C MET A 14 -15.35 -3.97 -7.14
N HIS A 15 -14.17 -3.71 -6.57
CA HIS A 15 -12.89 -4.06 -7.18
C HIS A 15 -12.75 -5.58 -7.36
N MET A 16 -13.05 -6.35 -6.32
CA MET A 16 -13.00 -7.81 -6.36
C MET A 16 -13.94 -8.39 -7.44
N VAL A 17 -15.15 -7.85 -7.55
CA VAL A 17 -16.12 -8.29 -8.58
C VAL A 17 -15.61 -7.98 -9.98
N VAL A 18 -15.06 -6.79 -10.22
CA VAL A 18 -14.51 -6.41 -11.52
C VAL A 18 -13.29 -7.27 -11.88
N ALA A 19 -12.38 -7.51 -10.93
CA ALA A 19 -11.18 -8.33 -11.14
C ALA A 19 -11.54 -9.78 -11.50
N ILE A 20 -12.43 -10.42 -10.73
CA ILE A 20 -12.93 -11.77 -11.02
C ILE A 20 -13.67 -11.79 -12.36
N GLY A 21 -14.50 -10.78 -12.65
CA GLY A 21 -15.25 -10.68 -13.89
C GLY A 21 -14.35 -10.59 -15.13
N VAL A 22 -13.34 -9.72 -15.10
CA VAL A 22 -12.36 -9.59 -16.19
C VAL A 22 -11.53 -10.86 -16.33
N ALA A 23 -11.06 -11.44 -15.22
CA ALA A 23 -10.29 -12.67 -15.24
C ALA A 23 -11.10 -13.85 -15.81
N TYR A 24 -12.38 -13.96 -15.44
CA TYR A 24 -13.29 -14.97 -15.98
C TYR A 24 -13.57 -14.74 -17.46
N ALA A 25 -13.79 -13.50 -17.90
CA ALA A 25 -13.99 -13.17 -19.31
C ALA A 25 -12.77 -13.55 -20.18
N LEU A 26 -11.56 -13.43 -19.64
CA LEU A 26 -10.32 -13.76 -20.35
C LEU A 26 -9.99 -15.26 -20.33
N THR A 27 -10.27 -15.97 -19.23
CA THR A 27 -9.86 -17.37 -19.04
C THR A 27 -10.97 -18.40 -19.21
N GLY A 28 -12.23 -17.99 -19.13
CA GLY A 28 -13.39 -18.88 -19.14
C GLY A 28 -13.49 -19.82 -17.92
N SER A 29 -12.63 -19.67 -16.91
CA SER A 29 -12.54 -20.57 -15.75
C SER A 29 -12.69 -19.81 -14.44
N TRP A 30 -13.69 -20.20 -13.65
CA TRP A 30 -13.95 -19.61 -12.32
C TRP A 30 -12.81 -19.82 -11.33
N ILE A 31 -12.10 -20.95 -11.42
CA ILE A 31 -10.99 -21.28 -10.52
C ILE A 31 -9.83 -20.30 -10.76
N VAL A 32 -9.51 -20.03 -12.02
CA VAL A 32 -8.45 -19.10 -12.38
C VAL A 32 -8.87 -17.66 -12.05
N ALA A 33 -10.13 -17.30 -12.28
CA ALA A 33 -10.65 -15.97 -11.96
C ALA A 33 -10.58 -15.64 -10.46
N LEU A 34 -10.97 -16.58 -9.60
CA LEU A 34 -10.82 -16.44 -8.15
C LEU A 34 -9.36 -16.41 -7.71
N GLY A 35 -8.51 -17.22 -8.34
CA GLY A 35 -7.07 -17.20 -8.12
C GLY A 35 -6.47 -15.82 -8.43
N ILE A 36 -6.79 -15.24 -9.59
CA ILE A 36 -6.30 -13.93 -10.01
C ILE A 36 -6.79 -12.82 -9.08
N GLY A 37 -8.08 -12.83 -8.70
CA GLY A 37 -8.65 -11.83 -7.79
C GLY A 37 -7.97 -11.78 -6.41
N LEU A 38 -7.40 -12.91 -5.95
CA LEU A 38 -6.62 -12.99 -4.71
C LEU A 38 -5.12 -12.77 -4.92
N VAL A 39 -4.59 -13.14 -6.08
CA VAL A 39 -3.18 -12.96 -6.42
C VAL A 39 -2.83 -11.49 -6.61
N GLU A 40 -3.74 -10.69 -7.16
CA GLU A 40 -3.51 -9.25 -7.42
C GLU A 40 -3.02 -8.48 -6.17
N PRO A 41 -3.69 -8.50 -5.00
CA PRO A 41 -3.22 -7.78 -3.81
C PRO A 41 -1.90 -8.34 -3.24
N ILE A 42 -1.65 -9.65 -3.39
CA ILE A 42 -0.39 -10.26 -2.95
C ILE A 42 0.75 -9.76 -3.83
N VAL A 43 0.58 -9.79 -5.15
CA VAL A 43 1.57 -9.27 -6.10
C VAL A 43 1.78 -7.78 -5.89
N GLN A 44 0.72 -7.01 -5.65
CA GLN A 44 0.82 -5.59 -5.34
C GLN A 44 1.67 -5.36 -4.07
N THR A 45 1.46 -6.14 -3.01
CA THR A 45 2.22 -6.04 -1.76
C THR A 45 3.69 -6.41 -1.96
N VAL A 46 3.96 -7.50 -2.69
CA VAL A 46 5.33 -7.94 -3.00
C VAL A 46 6.04 -6.93 -3.88
N ALA A 47 5.39 -6.43 -4.93
CA ALA A 47 5.95 -5.42 -5.82
C ALA A 47 6.26 -4.12 -5.07
N TYR A 48 5.36 -3.67 -4.18
CA TYR A 48 5.61 -2.51 -3.32
C TYR A 48 6.81 -2.73 -2.39
N HIS A 49 6.92 -3.91 -1.77
CA HIS A 49 8.05 -4.23 -0.91
C HIS A 49 9.38 -4.26 -1.68
N LEU A 50 9.40 -4.83 -2.89
CA LEU A 50 10.57 -4.84 -3.75
C LEU A 50 10.91 -3.43 -4.26
N HIS A 51 9.91 -2.60 -4.59
CA HIS A 51 10.10 -1.21 -5.01
C HIS A 51 10.76 -0.38 -3.90
N GLU A 52 10.23 -0.48 -2.67
CA GLU A 52 10.80 0.20 -1.51
C GLU A 52 12.24 -0.25 -1.27
N ARG A 53 12.50 -1.56 -1.38
CA ARG A 53 13.83 -2.13 -1.21
C ARG A 53 14.78 -1.72 -2.33
N ALA A 54 14.32 -1.62 -3.57
CA ALA A 54 15.13 -1.15 -4.68
C ALA A 54 15.52 0.33 -4.52
N TRP A 55 14.61 1.15 -3.99
CA TRP A 55 14.85 2.58 -3.76
C TRP A 55 15.66 2.85 -2.49
N SER A 56 15.48 2.06 -1.43
CA SER A 56 16.26 2.18 -0.19
C SER A 56 17.76 1.92 -0.38
N PHE A 57 18.15 1.25 -1.48
CA PHE A 57 19.56 1.07 -1.84
C PHE A 57 20.15 2.31 -2.55
N GLY A 58 19.32 3.23 -3.03
CA GLY A 58 19.73 4.42 -3.80
C GLY A 58 19.70 5.73 -3.03
N ASP A 59 19.02 5.80 -1.87
CA ASP A 59 19.04 6.97 -1.00
C ASP A 59 20.15 6.84 0.06
N PRO A 60 21.23 7.64 -0.01
CA PRO A 60 22.10 7.82 1.13
C PRO A 60 21.24 8.46 2.22
N HIS A 61 20.88 7.67 3.24
CA HIS A 61 20.26 8.18 4.45
C HIS A 61 21.17 9.24 5.10
N ASP A 62 21.01 10.50 4.73
CA ASP A 62 21.60 11.63 5.45
C ASP A 62 20.89 11.72 6.81
N HIS A 63 21.44 11.00 7.80
CA HIS A 63 21.15 11.17 9.22
C HIS A 63 21.76 12.47 9.75
N SER A 64 21.54 13.60 9.05
CA SER A 64 21.89 14.91 9.58
C SER A 64 20.95 15.27 10.71
N ARG A 65 21.34 14.72 11.88
CA ARG A 65 21.06 15.17 13.23
C ARG A 65 20.72 16.65 13.26
N ARG A 66 19.44 16.99 13.32
CA ARG A 66 19.03 18.19 14.06
C ARG A 66 18.73 17.78 15.49
N LYS A 67 19.80 17.66 16.28
CA LYS A 67 19.70 17.86 17.72
C LYS A 67 19.35 19.33 17.90
N VAL A 68 18.08 19.63 18.16
CA VAL A 68 17.67 20.96 18.62
C VAL A 68 18.15 21.05 20.07
N PRO A 69 19.13 21.92 20.41
CA PRO A 69 19.50 22.15 21.80
C PRO A 69 18.36 22.90 22.46
N ILE A 70 17.66 22.23 23.38
CA ILE A 70 16.58 22.80 24.18
C ILE A 70 17.21 23.57 25.35
N ASP A 71 18.06 24.55 25.06
CA ASP A 71 18.77 25.35 26.08
C ASP A 71 18.60 26.87 25.90
N THR A 72 18.05 27.33 24.77
CA THR A 72 17.83 28.78 24.55
C THR A 72 16.53 29.31 25.16
N ALA A 73 15.63 28.45 25.64
CA ALA A 73 14.42 28.90 26.33
C ALA A 73 14.64 29.22 27.82
N GLN A 74 15.74 28.75 28.42
CA GLN A 74 16.02 28.91 29.86
C GLN A 74 17.04 30.03 30.16
N ALA A 75 17.65 30.64 29.14
CA ALA A 75 18.66 31.69 29.28
C ALA A 75 18.11 33.13 29.21
N ALA A 76 16.79 33.31 29.06
CA ALA A 76 16.16 34.64 28.92
C ALA A 76 15.19 34.99 30.08
N ALA A 77 15.31 34.28 31.21
CA ALA A 77 14.69 34.65 32.49
C ALA A 77 15.66 35.53 33.30
#